data_AF-A0A6N7QTL1-F1
#
_entry.id   AF-A0A6N7QTL1-F1
#
_cell.length_a   1.000
_cell.length_b   1.000
_cell.length_c   1.000
_cell.angle_alpha   90.00
_cell.angle_beta   90.00
_cell.angle_gamma   90.00
#
_symmetry.space_group_name_H-M   'P 1'
#
loop_
_entity.id
_entity.type
_entity.pdbx_description
1 polymer ?
#
loop_
_entity_poly.entity_id
_entity_poly.type
_entity_poly.pdbx_seq_one_letter_code
_entity_poly.pdbx_strand_id
1 'polypeptide(L)'
;MLLAETTGANRRVVELFAFFHDSCRQTDGWDIEHGPRGAELARAHHTQGLLPVSDAELELLIVACRGHTVERTHADLTVATCWDADRLDLPRVGITVDPAYLCTDAAKSPSVIRAAEARALRPAPRLHRR
;
A
#
# COMPACT_ATOMS: atom_id res chain seq x y z
N MET A 1 -4.48 5.62 6.71
CA MET A 1 -4.55 6.46 7.91
C MET A 1 -4.80 5.66 9.18
N LEU A 2 -5.94 4.97 9.33
CA LEU A 2 -6.25 4.13 10.51
C LEU A 2 -5.09 3.20 10.95
N LEU A 3 -4.54 2.41 10.02
CA LEU A 3 -3.45 1.49 10.37
C LEU A 3 -2.18 2.22 10.81
N ALA A 4 -1.80 3.30 10.12
CA ALA A 4 -0.60 4.06 10.48
C ALA A 4 -0.67 4.62 11.90
N GLU A 5 -1.84 5.14 12.31
CA GLU A 5 -2.08 5.62 13.67
C GLU A 5 -2.02 4.49 14.70
N THR A 6 -2.56 3.32 14.36
CA THR A 6 -2.66 2.17 15.29
C THR A 6 -1.32 1.44 15.44
N THR A 7 -0.51 1.37 14.38
CA THR A 7 0.78 0.67 14.38
C THR A 7 1.95 1.57 14.74
N GLY A 8 1.76 2.89 14.74
CA GLY A 8 2.86 3.86 14.88
C GLY A 8 3.73 3.98 13.63
N ALA A 9 3.26 3.45 12.49
CA ALA A 9 3.96 3.57 11.21
C ALA A 9 4.09 5.02 10.75
N ASN A 10 5.14 5.32 9.98
CA ASN A 10 5.28 6.63 9.38
C ASN A 10 4.17 6.85 8.34
N ARG A 11 3.19 7.67 8.73
CA ARG A 11 2.03 8.02 7.91
C ARG A 11 2.42 8.54 6.53
N ARG A 12 3.45 9.38 6.43
CA ARG A 12 3.88 9.98 5.15
C ARG A 12 4.34 8.91 4.17
N VAL A 13 5.11 7.92 4.64
CA VAL A 13 5.55 6.80 3.81
C VAL A 13 4.35 5.95 3.36
N VAL A 14 3.41 5.65 4.24
CA VAL A 14 2.19 4.88 3.89
C VAL A 14 1.36 5.59 2.83
N GLU A 15 1.20 6.92 2.93
CA GLU A 15 0.50 7.72 1.93
C GLU A 15 1.23 7.71 0.58
N LEU A 16 2.55 7.91 0.58
CA LEU A 16 3.35 7.89 -0.65
C LEU A 16 3.39 6.51 -1.29
N PHE A 17 3.45 5.44 -0.51
CA PHE A 17 3.37 4.08 -1.00
C PHE A 17 2.07 3.85 -1.79
N ALA A 18 0.93 4.37 -1.31
CA ALA A 18 -0.33 4.28 -2.04
C ALA A 18 -0.29 4.97 -3.43
N PHE A 19 0.55 5.99 -3.61
CA PHE A 19 0.75 6.64 -4.92
C PHE A 19 1.70 5.87 -5.83
N PHE A 20 2.75 5.25 -5.30
CA PHE A 20 3.86 4.71 -6.11
C PHE A 20 3.82 3.20 -6.36
N HIS A 21 3.29 2.38 -5.44
CA HIS A 21 3.46 0.92 -5.53
C HIS A 21 2.93 0.34 -6.86
N ASP A 22 1.78 0.83 -7.31
CA ASP A 22 1.11 0.39 -8.54
C ASP A 22 1.29 1.33 -9.75
N SER A 23 1.98 2.47 -9.59
CA SER A 23 2.04 3.52 -10.64
C SER A 23 2.78 3.09 -11.92
N CYS A 24 3.56 2.02 -11.83
CA CYS A 24 4.36 1.50 -12.94
C CYS A 24 3.94 0.09 -13.36
N ARG A 25 2.67 -0.27 -13.11
CA ARG A 25 2.04 -1.47 -13.65
C ARG A 25 1.91 -1.35 -15.17
N GLN A 26 2.43 -2.32 -15.89
CA GLN A 26 2.39 -2.37 -17.35
C GLN A 26 1.30 -3.30 -17.88
N THR A 27 0.92 -4.31 -17.10
CA THR A 27 -0.14 -5.25 -17.45
C THR A 27 -0.99 -5.60 -16.23
N ASP A 28 -2.24 -5.98 -16.46
CA ASP A 28 -3.16 -6.48 -15.42
C ASP A 28 -2.90 -7.95 -15.05
N GLY A 29 -1.94 -8.60 -15.73
CA GLY A 29 -1.54 -9.98 -15.48
C GLY A 29 -0.44 -10.10 -14.43
N TRP A 30 0.46 -11.06 -14.62
CA TRP A 30 1.59 -11.30 -13.72
C TRP A 30 2.74 -10.33 -13.99
N ASP A 31 2.56 -9.09 -13.56
CA ASP A 31 3.61 -8.08 -13.55
C ASP A 31 4.19 -8.02 -12.14
N ILE A 32 5.30 -8.71 -11.84
CA ILE A 32 5.93 -8.63 -10.50
C ILE A 32 6.85 -7.43 -10.34
N GLU A 33 7.23 -6.82 -11.46
CA GLU A 33 8.23 -5.75 -11.54
C GLU A 33 7.62 -4.35 -11.39
N HIS A 34 6.29 -4.22 -11.25
CA HIS A 34 5.65 -2.90 -11.07
C HIS A 34 6.10 -2.21 -9.78
N GLY A 35 6.17 -2.95 -8.68
CA GLY A 35 6.68 -2.45 -7.41
C GLY A 35 8.12 -1.92 -7.50
N PRO A 36 9.08 -2.72 -8.00
CA PRO A 36 10.44 -2.25 -8.29
C PRO A 36 10.49 -1.01 -9.18
N ARG A 37 9.70 -0.94 -10.26
CA ARG A 37 9.64 0.25 -11.11
C ARG A 37 9.04 1.46 -10.38
N GLY A 38 8.02 1.27 -9.56
CA GLY A 38 7.45 2.31 -8.69
C GLY A 38 8.46 2.86 -7.69
N ALA A 39 9.34 2.01 -7.15
CA ALA A 39 10.44 2.43 -6.30
C ALA A 39 11.47 3.29 -7.04
N GLU A 40 11.84 2.92 -8.26
CA GLU A 40 12.73 3.75 -9.10
C GLU A 40 12.10 5.08 -9.47
N LEU A 41 10.78 5.11 -9.73
CA LEU A 41 10.05 6.35 -9.96
C LEU A 41 10.12 7.27 -8.72
N ALA A 42 9.87 6.73 -7.52
CA ALA A 42 9.98 7.50 -6.28
C ALA A 42 11.41 8.06 -6.06
N ARG A 43 12.45 7.26 -6.33
CA ARG A 43 13.86 7.67 -6.27
C ARG A 43 14.17 8.79 -7.25
N ALA A 44 13.64 8.72 -8.47
CA ALA A 44 13.80 9.76 -9.48
C ALA A 44 13.13 11.08 -9.03
N HIS A 45 11.90 11.03 -8.53
CA HIS A 45 11.21 12.22 -8.02
C HIS A 45 11.93 12.86 -6.82
N HIS A 46 12.49 12.05 -5.91
CA HIS A 46 13.31 12.57 -4.82
C HIS A 46 14.57 13.28 -5.34
N THR A 47 15.29 12.64 -6.26
CA THR A 47 16.52 13.20 -6.85
C THR A 47 16.27 14.52 -7.59
N GLN A 48 15.09 14.67 -8.20
CA GLN A 48 14.66 15.90 -8.87
C GLN A 48 14.13 16.97 -7.91
N GLY A 49 14.09 16.71 -6.60
CA GLY A 49 13.51 17.61 -5.60
C GLY A 49 11.98 17.73 -5.66
N LEU A 50 11.30 16.83 -6.37
CA LEU A 50 9.85 16.80 -6.53
C LEU A 50 9.14 16.04 -5.42
N LEU A 51 9.89 15.25 -4.64
CA LEU A 51 9.37 14.47 -3.51
C LEU A 51 10.08 14.91 -2.21
N PRO A 52 9.48 15.81 -1.41
CA PRO A 52 10.12 16.39 -0.24
C PRO A 52 10.07 15.45 0.98
N VAL A 53 10.81 14.34 0.91
CA VAL A 53 10.98 13.37 2.01
C VAL A 53 12.43 13.34 2.50
N SER A 54 12.68 12.78 3.68
CA SER A 54 14.06 12.47 4.10
C SER A 54 14.57 11.21 3.41
N ASP A 55 15.89 11.03 3.37
CA ASP A 55 16.50 9.80 2.86
C ASP A 55 15.99 8.54 3.59
N ALA A 56 15.78 8.62 4.91
CA ALA A 56 15.26 7.50 5.68
C ALA A 56 13.84 7.09 5.27
N GLU A 57 12.97 8.06 4.97
CA GLU A 57 11.62 7.76 4.48
C GLU A 57 11.61 7.30 3.04
N LEU A 58 12.52 7.82 2.20
CA LEU A 58 12.70 7.34 0.85
C LEU A 58 13.10 5.87 0.85
N GLU A 59 14.04 5.47 1.71
CA GLU A 59 14.46 4.07 1.79
C GLU A 59 13.32 3.16 2.27
N LEU A 60 12.53 3.58 3.25
CA LEU A 60 11.31 2.83 3.65
C LEU A 60 10.29 2.71 2.50
N LEU A 61 10.07 3.79 1.75
CA LEU A 61 9.17 3.80 0.59
C LEU A 61 9.66 2.84 -0.51
N ILE A 62 10.97 2.85 -0.78
CA ILE A 62 11.59 1.98 -1.79
C ILE A 62 11.48 0.51 -1.41
N VAL A 63 11.77 0.17 -0.15
CA VAL A 63 11.61 -1.20 0.36
C VAL A 63 10.15 -1.63 0.27
N ALA A 64 9.22 -0.78 0.71
CA ALA A 64 7.79 -1.07 0.66
C ALA A 64 7.32 -1.33 -0.78
N CYS A 65 7.68 -0.47 -1.74
CA CYS A 65 7.34 -0.64 -3.14
C CYS A 65 8.02 -1.87 -3.78
N ARG A 66 9.26 -2.21 -3.45
CA ARG A 66 9.92 -3.38 -4.07
C ARG A 66 9.32 -4.70 -3.60
N GLY A 67 8.92 -4.80 -2.34
CA GLY A 67 8.54 -6.07 -1.71
C GLY A 67 7.05 -6.41 -1.73
N HIS A 68 6.13 -5.45 -1.98
CA HIS A 68 4.71 -5.65 -1.64
C HIS A 68 4.03 -6.85 -2.33
N THR A 69 4.52 -7.24 -3.52
CA THR A 69 3.97 -8.35 -4.32
C THR A 69 4.50 -9.73 -3.92
N VAL A 70 5.77 -9.81 -3.50
CA VAL A 70 6.50 -11.09 -3.36
C VAL A 70 6.83 -11.43 -1.92
N GLU A 71 7.03 -10.42 -1.07
CA GLU A 71 7.40 -10.64 0.33
C GLU A 71 6.18 -10.86 1.21
N ARG A 72 6.32 -11.68 2.26
CA ARG A 72 5.21 -12.00 3.16
C ARG A 72 5.09 -11.04 4.33
N THR A 73 6.21 -10.62 4.92
CA THR A 73 6.25 -9.79 6.13
C THR A 73 7.56 -9.05 6.23
N HIS A 74 7.61 -7.99 7.04
CA HIS A 74 8.80 -7.17 7.26
C HIS A 74 8.88 -6.76 8.74
N ALA A 75 10.09 -6.59 9.26
CA ALA A 75 10.32 -6.23 10.66
C ALA A 75 10.00 -4.75 10.96
N ASP A 76 10.22 -3.86 9.99
CA ASP A 76 9.81 -2.46 10.08
C ASP A 76 8.29 -2.30 9.97
N LEU A 77 7.69 -1.68 10.98
CA LEU A 77 6.24 -1.49 11.08
C LEU A 77 5.67 -0.61 9.97
N THR A 78 6.45 0.33 9.43
CA THR A 78 6.02 1.18 8.32
C THR A 78 5.87 0.36 7.05
N VAL A 79 6.88 -0.42 6.69
CA VAL A 79 6.84 -1.32 5.52
C VAL A 79 5.72 -2.34 5.66
N ALA A 80 5.62 -3.00 6.82
CA ALA A 80 4.55 -3.95 7.11
C ALA A 80 3.16 -3.31 6.98
N THR A 81 2.98 -2.08 7.47
CA THR A 81 1.72 -1.34 7.37
C THR A 81 1.37 -0.96 5.93
N CYS A 82 2.37 -0.62 5.09
CA CYS A 82 2.15 -0.40 3.66
C CYS A 82 1.56 -1.64 2.99
N TRP A 83 2.15 -2.81 3.24
CA TRP A 83 1.69 -4.06 2.64
C TRP A 83 0.32 -4.51 3.18
N ASP A 84 0.06 -4.29 4.47
CA ASP A 84 -1.27 -4.52 5.05
C ASP A 84 -2.32 -3.64 4.38
N ALA A 85 -2.00 -2.37 4.14
CA ALA A 85 -2.91 -1.44 3.48
C ALA A 85 -3.24 -1.87 2.03
N ASP A 86 -2.23 -2.32 1.27
CA ASP A 86 -2.41 -2.88 -0.08
C ASP A 86 -3.29 -4.14 -0.07
N ARG A 87 -2.96 -5.10 0.80
CA ARG A 87 -3.67 -6.38 0.90
C ARG A 87 -5.11 -6.24 1.39
N LEU A 88 -5.38 -5.27 2.27
CA LEU A 88 -6.73 -4.95 2.70
C LEU A 88 -7.58 -4.28 1.61
N ASP A 89 -6.97 -3.78 0.54
CA ASP A 89 -7.65 -3.13 -0.57
C ASP A 89 -7.99 -4.10 -1.72
N LEU A 90 -7.41 -5.32 -1.71
CA LEU A 90 -7.66 -6.40 -2.67
C LEU A 90 -9.14 -6.72 -2.96
N PRO A 91 -10.10 -6.59 -2.01
CA PRO A 91 -11.52 -6.83 -2.33
C PRO A 91 -12.06 -5.92 -3.43
N ARG A 92 -11.44 -4.76 -3.71
CA ARG A 92 -11.86 -3.87 -4.81
C ARG A 92 -11.69 -4.50 -6.19
N VAL A 93 -10.79 -5.48 -6.30
CA VAL A 93 -10.54 -6.26 -7.53
C VAL A 93 -11.06 -7.69 -7.42
N GLY A 94 -11.92 -7.97 -6.43
CA GLY A 94 -12.58 -9.27 -6.27
C GLY A 94 -11.76 -10.32 -5.53
N ILE A 95 -10.68 -9.94 -4.86
CA ILE A 95 -9.84 -10.86 -4.07
C ILE A 95 -10.20 -10.73 -2.58
N THR A 96 -10.54 -11.84 -1.93
CA THR A 96 -10.87 -11.86 -0.50
C THR A 96 -9.62 -11.67 0.36
N VAL A 97 -9.73 -10.91 1.45
CA VAL A 97 -8.63 -10.72 2.40
C VAL A 97 -8.37 -12.03 3.15
N ASP A 98 -7.12 -12.49 3.14
CA ASP A 98 -6.67 -13.60 3.98
C ASP A 98 -5.80 -13.07 5.14
N PRO A 99 -6.23 -13.18 6.41
CA PRO A 99 -5.46 -12.75 7.56
C PRO A 99 -4.04 -13.34 7.65
N ALA A 100 -3.80 -14.51 7.06
CA ALA A 100 -2.47 -15.15 7.04
C ALA A 100 -1.45 -14.38 6.18
N TYR A 101 -1.92 -13.50 5.30
CA TYR A 101 -1.10 -12.62 4.49
C TYR A 101 -0.94 -11.22 5.10
N LEU A 102 -1.58 -10.93 6.22
CA LEU A 102 -1.41 -9.65 6.91
C LEU A 102 -0.22 -9.74 7.88
N CYS A 103 0.50 -8.64 8.02
CA CYS A 103 1.70 -8.50 8.84
C CYS A 103 1.32 -8.18 10.29
N THR A 104 0.59 -7.09 10.51
CA THR A 104 0.35 -6.52 11.84
C THR A 104 -0.91 -7.07 12.50
N ASP A 105 -0.90 -7.14 13.84
CA ASP A 105 -2.08 -7.54 14.61
C ASP A 105 -3.25 -6.57 14.41
N ALA A 106 -2.94 -5.28 14.22
CA ALA A 106 -3.94 -4.26 13.89
C ALA A 106 -4.66 -4.59 12.57
N ALA A 107 -3.93 -4.98 11.52
CA ALA A 107 -4.52 -5.36 10.24
C ALA A 107 -5.30 -6.68 10.32
N LYS A 108 -4.80 -7.66 11.10
CA LYS A 108 -5.45 -8.96 11.31
C LYS A 108 -6.76 -8.89 12.08
N SER A 109 -7.06 -7.76 12.72
CA SER A 109 -8.29 -7.58 13.47
C SER A 109 -9.52 -7.83 12.58
N PRO A 110 -10.46 -8.70 13.00
CA PRO A 110 -11.69 -8.96 12.24
C PRO A 110 -12.52 -7.71 11.96
N SER A 111 -12.48 -6.69 12.84
CA SER A 111 -13.20 -5.44 12.62
C SER A 111 -12.56 -4.60 11.50
N VAL A 112 -11.24 -4.60 11.41
CA VAL A 112 -10.48 -3.89 10.36
C VAL A 112 -10.72 -4.54 9.01
N ILE A 113 -10.63 -5.86 8.93
CA ILE A 113 -10.88 -6.62 7.70
C ILE A 113 -12.30 -6.35 7.18
N ARG A 114 -13.32 -6.53 8.03
CA ARG A 114 -14.72 -6.27 7.63
C ARG A 114 -14.94 -4.83 7.18
N ALA A 115 -14.30 -3.86 7.83
CA ALA A 115 -14.40 -2.46 7.44
C ALA A 115 -13.74 -2.18 6.07
N ALA A 116 -12.62 -2.83 5.78
CA ALA A 116 -11.95 -2.74 4.49
C ALA A 116 -12.77 -3.36 3.36
N GLU A 117 -13.28 -4.59 3.57
CA GLU A 117 -14.17 -5.27 2.63
C GLU A 117 -15.45 -4.47 2.35
N ALA A 118 -16.10 -3.95 3.40
CA ALA A 118 -17.28 -3.12 3.25
C ALA A 118 -17.01 -1.83 2.48
N ARG A 119 -15.81 -1.25 2.63
CA ARG A 119 -15.41 -0.05 1.87
C ARG A 119 -15.20 -0.36 0.39
N ALA A 120 -14.54 -1.47 0.08
CA ALA A 120 -14.24 -1.88 -1.29
C ALA A 120 -15.51 -2.22 -2.09
N LEU A 121 -16.52 -2.78 -1.44
CA LEU A 121 -17.79 -3.19 -2.07
C LEU A 121 -18.83 -2.06 -2.14
N ARG A 122 -18.53 -0.85 -1.64
CA ARG A 122 -19.47 0.27 -1.73
C ARG A 122 -19.61 0.72 -3.19
N PRO A 123 -20.84 0.74 -3.75
CA PRO A 123 -21.04 1.30 -5.08
C PRO A 123 -20.66 2.78 -5.06
N ALA A 124 -19.87 3.20 -6.06
CA ALA A 124 -19.54 4.61 -6.24
C ALA A 124 -20.84 5.45 -6.25
N PRO A 125 -20.84 6.65 -5.63
CA PRO A 125 -22.02 7.50 -5.66
C PRO A 125 -22.41 7.73 -7.13
N ARG A 126 -23.66 7.42 -7.48
CA ARG A 126 -24.19 7.66 -8.81
C ARG A 126 -24.11 9.16 -9.07
N LEU A 127 -23.12 9.61 -9.82
CA LEU A 127 -23.08 10.97 -10.36
C LEU A 127 -24.33 11.13 -11.21
N HIS A 128 -25.36 11.77 -10.65
CA HIS A 128 -26.51 12.21 -11.42
C HIS A 128 -25.99 13.33 -12.32
N ARG A 129 -25.72 12.99 -13.58
CA ARG A 129 -25.50 13.98 -14.63
C ARG A 129 -26.77 14.85 -14.67
N ARG A 130 -26.66 16.09 -14.20
CA ARG A 130 -27.62 17.14 -14.48
C ARG A 130 -27.38 17.65 -15.90
#